data_AF-A0A1E3WMG9-F1
#
_entry.id   AF-A0A1E3WMG9-F1
#
_cell.length_a   1.000
_cell.length_b   1.000
_cell.length_c   1.000
_cell.angle_alpha   90.00
_cell.angle_beta   90.00
_cell.angle_gamma   90.00
#
_symmetry.space_group_name_H-M   'P 1'
#
loop_
_entity.id
_entity.type
_entity.pdbx_description
1 polymer ?
#
loop_
_entity_poly.entity_id
_entity_poly.type
_entity_poly.pdbx_seq_one_letter_code
_entity_poly.pdbx_strand_id
1 'polypeptide(L)'
;MTWLDELRQQVDSASLGIVAKEMGLSKATISLVINGKYNGDMVRMQAIVESVYMGHTVNCPVLGEIPKHKCAAHQSAKHVGSTPNAIRLWKACRSGCSHSQLKERLNTPVRFSLDEPVSPLRQKQQSSTTERPGRQYDAISICARLERQAKTDADIKAGSYNRLYIDLLKRELTALGNRYNRLLKQKQ
;
A
#
# COMPACT_ATOMS: atom_id res chain seq x y z
N MET A 1 16.30 18.35 23.34
CA MET A 1 15.41 17.52 24.19
C MET A 1 15.56 16.08 23.74
N THR A 2 15.72 15.15 24.67
CA THR A 2 15.71 13.71 24.34
C THR A 2 14.28 13.19 24.28
N TRP A 3 14.02 12.11 23.55
CA TRP A 3 12.69 11.48 23.50
C TRP A 3 12.18 11.07 24.89
N LEU A 4 13.10 10.79 25.82
CA LEU A 4 12.78 10.36 27.18
C LEU A 4 12.34 11.53 28.06
N ASP A 5 12.87 12.73 27.80
CA ASP A 5 12.42 13.97 28.45
C ASP A 5 11.01 14.35 27.97
N GLU A 6 10.76 14.26 26.66
CA GLU A 6 9.44 14.49 26.06
C GLU A 6 8.38 13.55 26.66
N LEU A 7 8.74 12.26 26.79
CA LEU A 7 7.86 11.27 27.40
C LEU A 7 7.51 11.61 28.86
N ARG A 8 8.48 12.09 29.65
CA ARG A 8 8.24 12.52 31.04
C ARG A 8 7.32 13.73 31.10
N GLN A 9 7.62 14.76 30.31
CA GLN A 9 6.81 15.97 30.22
C GLN A 9 5.34 15.65 29.86
N GLN A 10 5.13 14.73 28.92
CA GLN A 10 3.80 14.33 28.53
C GLN A 10 3.07 13.53 29.60
N VAL A 11 3.77 12.67 30.35
CA VAL A 11 3.19 11.94 31.48
C VAL A 11 2.79 12.89 32.61
N ASP A 12 3.61 13.89 32.88
CA ASP A 12 3.31 14.93 33.87
C ASP A 12 2.08 15.77 33.45
N SER A 13 1.90 15.98 32.14
CA SER A 13 0.78 16.75 31.59
C SER A 13 -0.53 15.96 31.47
N ALA A 14 -0.48 14.70 31.00
CA ALA A 14 -1.66 13.93 30.58
C ALA A 14 -1.91 12.65 31.39
N SER A 15 -1.10 12.36 32.42
CA SER A 15 -1.12 11.11 33.20
C SER A 15 -0.71 9.86 32.41
N LEU A 16 -0.11 8.90 33.13
CA LEU A 16 0.34 7.60 32.58
C LEU A 16 -0.74 6.84 31.81
N GLY A 17 -2.01 6.97 32.20
CA GLY A 17 -3.10 6.21 31.58
C GLY A 17 -3.49 6.71 30.20
N ILE A 18 -3.43 8.01 29.96
CA ILE A 18 -3.74 8.60 28.65
C ILE A 18 -2.59 8.33 27.70
N VAL A 19 -1.36 8.60 28.15
CA VAL A 19 -0.13 8.34 27.40
C VAL A 19 -0.01 6.87 26.97
N ALA A 20 -0.39 5.94 27.85
CA ALA A 20 -0.46 4.51 27.51
C ALA A 20 -1.44 4.19 26.37
N LYS A 21 -2.62 4.80 26.40
CA LYS A 21 -3.64 4.58 25.37
C LYS A 21 -3.21 5.18 24.03
N GLU A 22 -2.62 6.36 24.03
CA GLU A 22 -2.16 7.04 22.81
C GLU A 22 -1.07 6.24 22.10
N MET A 23 -0.10 5.71 22.84
CA MET A 23 0.98 4.89 22.30
C MET A 23 0.58 3.43 22.00
N GLY A 24 -0.60 2.99 22.45
CA GLY A 24 -1.03 1.59 22.34
C GLY A 24 -0.19 0.61 23.19
N LEU A 25 0.31 1.08 24.34
CA LEU A 25 1.18 0.33 25.25
C LEU A 25 0.52 0.14 26.62
N SER A 26 1.09 -0.74 27.45
CA SER A 26 0.62 -0.91 28.83
C SER A 26 1.20 0.19 29.74
N LYS A 27 0.43 0.60 30.76
CA LYS A 27 0.90 1.56 31.79
C LYS A 27 2.19 1.08 32.47
N ALA A 28 2.29 -0.22 32.73
CA ALA A 28 3.46 -0.83 33.35
C ALA A 28 4.70 -0.68 32.46
N THR A 29 4.56 -0.86 31.14
CA THR A 29 5.66 -0.68 30.19
C THR A 29 6.21 0.75 30.25
N ILE A 30 5.35 1.76 30.27
CA ILE A 30 5.77 3.17 30.32
C ILE A 30 6.44 3.50 31.64
N SER A 31 5.90 3.01 32.75
CA SER A 31 6.53 3.16 34.07
C SER A 31 7.92 2.54 34.13
N LEU A 32 8.11 1.35 33.55
CA LEU A 32 9.43 0.71 33.47
C LEU A 32 10.42 1.51 32.62
N VAL A 33 9.97 2.11 31.51
CA VAL A 33 10.82 2.95 30.65
C VAL A 33 11.27 4.21 31.37
N ILE A 34 10.36 4.92 32.02
CA ILE A 34 10.67 6.17 32.75
C ILE A 34 11.66 5.91 33.90
N ASN A 35 11.51 4.77 34.58
CA ASN A 35 12.38 4.32 35.66
C ASN A 35 13.69 3.67 35.18
N GLY A 36 13.92 3.55 33.87
CA GLY A 36 15.13 2.92 33.32
C GLY A 36 15.24 1.41 33.57
N LYS A 37 14.13 0.75 33.90
CA LYS A 37 14.06 -0.71 34.21
C LYS A 37 13.51 -1.55 33.06
N TYR A 38 13.26 -0.94 31.90
CA TYR A 38 12.74 -1.64 30.75
C TYR A 38 13.86 -2.35 29.98
N ASN A 39 13.90 -3.67 30.07
CA ASN A 39 14.89 -4.51 29.38
C ASN A 39 14.47 -4.91 27.95
N GLY A 40 13.41 -4.30 27.43
CA GLY A 40 12.92 -4.57 26.08
C GLY A 40 13.62 -3.72 25.03
N ASP A 41 12.98 -3.62 23.87
CA ASP A 41 13.55 -2.99 22.69
C ASP A 41 13.44 -1.46 22.77
N MET A 42 14.49 -0.82 23.32
CA MET A 42 14.52 0.62 23.55
C MET A 42 14.45 1.44 22.26
N VAL A 43 15.00 0.92 21.16
CA VAL A 43 14.94 1.55 19.83
C VAL A 43 13.51 1.62 19.32
N ARG A 44 12.75 0.54 19.51
CA ARG A 44 11.31 0.52 19.20
C ARG A 44 10.55 1.52 20.05
N MET A 45 10.89 1.64 21.33
CA MET A 45 10.22 2.57 22.23
C MET A 45 10.46 4.02 21.83
N GLN A 46 11.70 4.38 21.51
CA GLN A 46 12.05 5.67 20.96
C GLN A 46 11.24 5.99 19.70
N ALA A 47 11.19 5.07 18.73
CA ALA A 47 10.46 5.28 17.48
C ALA A 47 8.94 5.49 17.69
N ILE A 48 8.36 4.85 18.73
CA ILE A 48 6.96 5.06 19.10
C ILE A 48 6.77 6.48 19.63
N VAL A 49 7.58 6.89 20.61
CA VAL A 49 7.51 8.22 21.24
C VAL A 49 7.69 9.33 20.20
N GLU A 50 8.70 9.20 19.33
CA GLU A 50 8.96 10.12 18.23
C GLU A 50 7.76 10.21 17.26
N SER A 51 7.11 9.08 16.97
CA SER A 51 5.94 9.08 16.08
C SER A 51 4.67 9.63 16.68
N VAL A 52 4.55 9.65 18.01
CA VAL A 52 3.34 10.10 18.70
C VAL A 52 3.45 11.59 19.05
N TYR A 53 4.59 12.00 19.61
CA TYR A 53 4.75 13.35 20.16
C TYR A 53 5.64 14.25 19.31
N MET A 54 6.56 13.68 18.51
CA MET A 54 7.51 14.46 17.70
C MET A 54 7.09 14.56 16.21
N GLY A 55 5.84 14.23 15.88
CA GLY A 55 5.27 14.48 14.56
C GLY A 55 5.75 13.55 13.44
N HIS A 56 6.35 12.39 13.73
CA HIS A 56 6.70 11.44 12.67
C HIS A 56 5.47 10.70 12.14
N THR A 57 4.81 11.30 11.15
CA THR A 57 3.69 10.73 10.40
C THR A 57 4.14 10.14 9.06
N VAL A 58 3.28 9.31 8.48
CA VAL A 58 3.42 8.73 7.14
C VAL A 58 2.10 8.84 6.40
N ASN A 59 2.14 9.05 5.08
CA ASN A 59 0.94 9.08 4.27
C ASN A 59 0.54 7.66 3.84
N CYS A 60 -0.45 7.09 4.50
CA CYS A 60 -0.99 5.78 4.17
C CYS A 60 -1.99 5.90 3.00
N PRO A 61 -1.86 5.09 1.93
CA PRO A 61 -2.78 5.14 0.78
C PRO A 61 -4.24 4.72 1.11
N VAL A 62 -4.50 4.22 2.32
CA VAL A 62 -5.84 3.80 2.76
C VAL A 62 -6.38 4.67 3.89
N LEU A 63 -5.53 5.07 4.84
CA LEU A 63 -5.94 5.83 6.03
C LEU A 63 -5.58 7.31 5.97
N GLY A 64 -4.82 7.75 4.95
CA GLY A 64 -4.23 9.08 4.90
C GLY A 64 -3.08 9.24 5.87
N GLU A 65 -2.89 10.44 6.41
CA GLU A 65 -1.82 10.74 7.35
C GLU A 65 -2.01 9.99 8.68
N ILE A 66 -1.06 9.11 9.01
CA ILE A 66 -1.07 8.34 10.25
C ILE A 66 0.30 8.38 10.93
N PRO A 67 0.37 8.29 12.27
CA PRO A 67 1.62 8.10 13.00
C PRO A 67 2.38 6.85 12.54
N LYS A 68 3.70 6.95 12.43
CA LYS A 68 4.56 5.85 11.96
C LYS A 68 4.39 4.56 12.79
N HIS A 69 4.22 4.65 14.12
CA HIS A 69 3.98 3.45 14.94
C HIS A 69 2.68 2.72 14.59
N LYS A 70 1.60 3.45 14.24
CA LYS A 70 0.34 2.83 13.81
C LYS A 70 0.51 2.12 12.48
N CYS A 71 1.26 2.72 11.55
CA CYS A 71 1.60 2.06 10.29
C CYS A 71 2.33 0.71 10.53
N ALA A 72 3.34 0.69 11.40
CA ALA A 72 4.06 -0.53 11.76
C ALA A 72 3.17 -1.57 12.48
N ALA A 73 2.26 -1.11 13.34
CA ALA A 73 1.27 -1.98 14.00
C ALA A 73 0.33 -2.65 12.97
N HIS A 74 -0.16 -1.89 11.98
CA HIS A 74 -0.98 -2.44 10.90
C HIS A 74 -0.22 -3.43 10.01
N GLN A 75 1.06 -3.18 9.75
CA GLN A 75 1.91 -4.11 8.99
C GLN A 75 2.13 -5.43 9.75
N SER A 76 2.41 -5.37 11.04
CA SER A 76 2.68 -6.54 11.89
C SER A 76 1.44 -7.37 12.25
N ALA A 77 0.24 -6.87 11.96
CA ALA A 77 -1.01 -7.59 12.21
C ALA A 77 -1.05 -8.94 11.47
N LYS A 78 -1.18 -10.03 12.23
CA LYS A 78 -1.28 -11.41 11.70
C LYS A 78 -2.66 -11.72 11.13
N HIS A 79 -3.71 -11.19 11.74
CA HIS A 79 -5.10 -11.42 11.35
C HIS A 79 -5.78 -10.10 10.95
N VAL A 80 -6.78 -10.21 10.09
CA VAL A 80 -7.55 -9.07 9.59
C VAL A 80 -8.96 -9.17 10.10
N GLY A 81 -9.52 -8.08 10.59
CA GLY A 81 -10.95 -8.02 10.89
C GLY A 81 -11.80 -8.21 9.62
N SER A 82 -13.06 -8.57 9.81
CA SER A 82 -14.00 -8.78 8.69
C SER A 82 -14.46 -7.49 7.99
N THR A 83 -14.06 -6.32 8.48
CA THR A 83 -14.49 -5.04 7.89
C THR A 83 -13.79 -4.78 6.55
N PRO A 84 -14.50 -4.27 5.53
CA PRO A 84 -13.93 -3.99 4.22
C PRO A 84 -12.69 -3.08 4.28
N ASN A 85 -12.68 -2.10 5.17
CA ASN A 85 -11.55 -1.19 5.37
C ASN A 85 -10.33 -1.90 5.98
N ALA A 86 -10.53 -2.80 6.96
CA ALA A 86 -9.42 -3.58 7.51
C ALA A 86 -8.81 -4.51 6.46
N ILE A 87 -9.64 -5.13 5.62
CA ILE A 87 -9.20 -5.97 4.50
C ILE A 87 -8.43 -5.14 3.48
N ARG A 88 -8.93 -3.96 3.11
CA ARG A 88 -8.26 -3.04 2.18
C ARG A 88 -6.88 -2.63 2.71
N LEU A 89 -6.81 -2.23 3.98
CA LEU A 89 -5.56 -1.84 4.64
C LEU A 89 -4.57 -3.00 4.72
N TRP A 90 -5.01 -4.20 5.09
CA TRP A 90 -4.12 -5.35 5.20
C TRP A 90 -3.53 -5.77 3.86
N LYS A 91 -4.37 -5.77 2.82
CA LYS A 91 -3.91 -6.02 1.45
C LYS A 91 -2.95 -4.93 1.01
N ALA A 92 -3.23 -3.67 1.39
CA ALA A 92 -2.39 -2.54 1.06
C ALA A 92 -0.95 -2.70 1.54
N CYS A 93 -0.78 -3.11 2.79
CA CYS A 93 0.55 -3.34 3.35
C CYS A 93 1.32 -4.48 2.65
N ARG A 94 0.63 -5.42 1.98
CA ARG A 94 1.23 -6.65 1.42
C ARG A 94 1.40 -6.66 -0.10
N SER A 95 0.93 -5.61 -0.77
CA SER A 95 1.04 -5.40 -2.22
C SER A 95 2.01 -4.29 -2.60
N GLY A 96 3.08 -4.08 -1.81
CA GLY A 96 4.16 -3.15 -2.18
C GLY A 96 3.91 -1.68 -1.85
N CYS A 97 3.27 -1.36 -0.71
CA CYS A 97 3.21 0.01 -0.20
C CYS A 97 4.64 0.57 0.06
N SER A 98 4.89 1.84 -0.28
CA SER A 98 6.18 2.54 -0.14
C SER A 98 6.76 2.51 1.28
N HIS A 99 5.88 2.50 2.29
CA HIS A 99 6.25 2.46 3.70
C HIS A 99 6.23 1.05 4.31
N SER A 100 5.91 0.02 3.51
CA SER A 100 5.82 -1.35 4.00
C SER A 100 7.20 -1.99 4.12
N GLN A 101 7.48 -2.57 5.29
CA GLN A 101 8.68 -3.38 5.54
C GLN A 101 8.44 -4.87 5.25
N LEU A 102 7.23 -5.25 4.84
CA LEU A 102 6.87 -6.63 4.53
C LEU A 102 7.34 -7.00 3.13
N LYS A 103 7.90 -8.22 2.97
CA LYS A 103 8.11 -8.79 1.64
C LYS A 103 6.76 -8.89 0.92
N GLU A 104 6.70 -8.44 -0.32
CA GLU A 104 5.50 -8.57 -1.15
C GLU A 104 5.11 -10.05 -1.27
N ARG A 105 3.87 -10.37 -0.90
CA ARG A 105 3.35 -11.75 -0.92
C ARG A 105 2.08 -11.92 -1.75
N LEU A 106 1.52 -10.82 -2.26
CA LEU A 106 0.33 -10.87 -3.09
C LEU A 106 0.75 -11.02 -4.55
N ASN A 107 0.32 -12.12 -5.19
CA ASN A 107 0.56 -12.35 -6.63
C ASN A 107 -0.20 -11.37 -7.54
N THR A 108 -1.21 -10.68 -7.00
CA THR A 108 -1.94 -9.62 -7.70
C THR A 108 -1.77 -8.32 -6.93
N PRO A 109 -1.13 -7.28 -7.49
CA PRO A 109 -0.97 -6.01 -6.82
C PRO A 109 -2.35 -5.37 -6.63
N VAL A 110 -2.63 -4.87 -5.42
CA VAL A 110 -3.79 -4.03 -5.19
C VAL A 110 -3.56 -2.75 -5.97
N ARG A 111 -4.50 -2.39 -6.84
CA ARG A 111 -4.49 -1.06 -7.47
C ARG A 111 -4.73 -0.03 -6.38
N PHE A 112 -3.65 0.55 -5.87
CA PHE A 112 -3.74 1.81 -5.16
C PHE A 112 -4.08 2.86 -6.19
N SER A 113 -5.21 3.52 -6.01
CA SER A 113 -5.38 4.84 -6.58
C SER A 113 -4.32 5.70 -5.91
N LEU A 114 -3.15 5.84 -6.55
CA LEU A 114 -2.25 6.94 -6.23
C LEU A 114 -3.06 8.21 -6.45
N ASP A 115 -3.06 9.10 -5.47
CA ASP A 115 -3.87 10.30 -5.43
C ASP A 115 -3.79 11.08 -6.75
N GLU A 116 -4.83 10.93 -7.58
CA GLU A 116 -5.34 12.06 -8.36
C GLU A 116 -6.25 12.82 -7.38
N PRO A 117 -6.09 14.16 -7.26
CA PRO A 117 -6.82 14.95 -6.29
C PRO A 117 -8.32 14.71 -6.45
N VAL A 118 -8.95 14.36 -5.33
CA VAL A 118 -10.40 14.20 -5.21
C VAL A 118 -11.06 15.51 -5.66
N SER A 119 -11.64 15.52 -6.87
CA SER A 119 -12.63 16.53 -7.21
C SER A 119 -13.96 16.17 -6.56
N PRO A 120 -14.61 17.12 -5.87
CA PRO A 120 -15.76 16.85 -5.03
C PRO A 120 -17.00 16.61 -5.89
N LEU A 121 -17.89 15.76 -5.38
CA LEU A 121 -19.30 15.63 -5.79
C LEU A 121 -19.51 15.28 -7.26
N ARG A 122 -19.82 14.00 -7.51
CA ARG A 122 -20.48 13.59 -8.75
C ARG A 122 -21.94 14.03 -8.71
N GLN A 123 -22.16 15.31 -8.97
CA GLN A 123 -23.38 15.75 -9.64
C GLN A 123 -23.42 15.14 -11.05
N LYS A 124 -24.65 14.83 -11.43
CA LYS A 124 -25.09 14.36 -12.74
C LYS A 124 -24.73 15.41 -13.80
N GLN A 125 -24.65 14.97 -15.07
CA GLN A 125 -24.67 15.76 -16.32
C GLN A 125 -23.30 16.30 -16.77
N GLN A 126 -22.72 15.82 -17.89
CA GLN A 126 -23.05 15.97 -19.33
C GLN A 126 -22.16 17.05 -19.96
N SER A 127 -21.70 16.77 -21.18
CA SER A 127 -20.92 17.62 -22.11
C SER A 127 -19.49 17.91 -21.67
N SER A 128 -18.45 17.95 -22.50
CA SER A 128 -18.22 17.71 -23.93
C SER A 128 -16.70 17.73 -24.14
N THR A 129 -16.20 17.18 -25.25
CA THR A 129 -14.79 16.98 -25.64
C THR A 129 -14.03 15.89 -24.87
N THR A 130 -13.84 14.78 -25.56
CA THR A 130 -13.33 13.49 -25.10
C THR A 130 -11.81 13.42 -25.08
N GLU A 131 -11.20 13.60 -23.90
CA GLU A 131 -9.95 12.92 -23.58
C GLU A 131 -10.29 11.70 -22.72
N ARG A 132 -10.35 10.52 -23.36
CA ARG A 132 -10.58 9.26 -22.64
C ARG A 132 -9.38 9.03 -21.73
N PRO A 133 -9.54 8.91 -20.39
CA PRO A 133 -8.42 8.59 -19.52
C PRO A 133 -7.81 7.27 -20.03
N GLY A 134 -6.53 7.33 -20.40
CA GLY A 134 -5.82 6.21 -21.01
C GLY A 134 -5.94 4.98 -20.11
N ARG A 135 -6.59 3.93 -20.61
CA ARG A 135 -6.75 2.69 -19.85
C ARG A 135 -5.37 2.12 -19.54
N GLN A 136 -5.01 2.11 -18.25
CA GLN A 136 -3.72 1.59 -17.78
C GLN A 136 -3.52 0.15 -18.25
N TYR A 137 -2.30 -0.16 -18.70
CA TYR A 137 -1.95 -1.49 -19.20
C TYR A 137 -1.92 -2.50 -18.04
N ASP A 138 -2.72 -3.56 -18.15
CA ASP A 138 -2.80 -4.64 -17.17
C ASP A 138 -2.21 -5.92 -17.77
N ALA A 139 -0.95 -6.19 -17.45
CA ALA A 139 -0.21 -7.33 -17.98
C ALA A 139 -0.82 -8.67 -17.55
N ILE A 140 -1.32 -8.77 -16.32
CA ILE A 140 -1.84 -10.02 -15.75
C ILE A 140 -3.11 -10.42 -16.48
N SER A 141 -4.04 -9.49 -16.62
CA SER A 141 -5.31 -9.71 -17.34
C SER A 141 -5.08 -10.09 -18.80
N ILE A 142 -4.06 -9.51 -19.44
CA ILE A 142 -3.71 -9.83 -20.83
C ILE A 142 -3.10 -11.21 -20.94
N CYS A 143 -2.11 -11.57 -20.11
CA CYS A 143 -1.54 -12.93 -20.11
C CYS A 143 -2.64 -13.99 -19.90
N ALA A 144 -3.52 -13.80 -18.92
CA ALA A 144 -4.63 -14.73 -18.66
C ALA A 144 -5.63 -14.83 -19.83
N ARG A 145 -5.80 -13.77 -20.63
CA ARG A 145 -6.59 -13.83 -21.88
C ARG A 145 -5.84 -14.61 -22.96
N LEU A 146 -4.55 -14.33 -23.15
CA LEU A 146 -3.72 -15.00 -24.16
C LEU A 146 -3.56 -16.50 -23.88
N GLU A 147 -3.43 -16.91 -22.62
CA GLU A 147 -3.39 -18.32 -22.22
C GLU A 147 -4.69 -19.04 -22.60
N ARG A 148 -5.84 -18.43 -22.28
CA ARG A 148 -7.15 -18.97 -22.69
C ARG A 148 -7.27 -19.07 -24.21
N GLN A 149 -6.85 -18.04 -24.92
CA GLN A 149 -6.87 -18.03 -26.39
C GLN A 149 -5.95 -19.11 -26.98
N ALA A 150 -4.72 -19.24 -26.47
CA ALA A 150 -3.80 -20.27 -26.93
C ALA A 150 -4.34 -21.69 -26.68
N LYS A 151 -5.06 -21.90 -25.56
CA LYS A 151 -5.72 -23.16 -25.27
C LYS A 151 -6.85 -23.45 -26.26
N THR A 152 -7.75 -22.50 -26.48
CA THR A 152 -8.83 -22.64 -27.47
C THR A 152 -8.29 -22.87 -28.89
N ASP A 153 -7.25 -22.14 -29.29
CA ASP A 153 -6.64 -22.29 -30.62
C ASP A 153 -5.90 -23.63 -30.77
N ALA A 154 -5.28 -24.14 -29.70
CA ALA A 154 -4.64 -25.45 -29.69
C ALA A 154 -5.67 -26.56 -29.88
N ASP A 155 -6.81 -26.46 -29.18
CA ASP A 155 -7.92 -27.42 -29.27
C ASP A 155 -8.55 -27.42 -30.67
N ILE A 156 -8.69 -26.25 -31.30
CA ILE A 156 -9.29 -26.11 -32.65
C ILE A 156 -8.34 -26.56 -33.75
N LYS A 157 -7.04 -26.23 -33.65
CA LYS A 157 -6.06 -26.45 -34.75
C LYS A 157 -5.20 -27.71 -34.56
N ALA A 158 -5.46 -28.51 -33.53
CA ALA A 158 -4.62 -29.64 -33.11
C ALA A 158 -3.12 -29.24 -33.03
N GLY A 159 -2.86 -28.04 -32.50
CA GLY A 159 -1.54 -27.42 -32.46
C GLY A 159 -0.91 -27.44 -31.06
N SER A 160 0.41 -27.20 -30.99
CA SER A 160 1.10 -27.06 -29.70
C SER A 160 0.71 -25.76 -29.00
N TYR A 161 0.10 -25.86 -27.82
CA TYR A 161 -0.26 -24.74 -26.94
C TYR A 161 0.90 -23.75 -26.75
N ASN A 162 2.09 -24.26 -26.40
CA ASN A 162 3.26 -23.43 -26.11
C ASN A 162 3.66 -22.56 -27.31
N ARG A 163 3.63 -23.13 -28.52
CA ARG A 163 3.96 -22.40 -29.75
C ARG A 163 2.97 -21.26 -30.01
N LEU A 164 1.68 -21.55 -29.89
CA LEU A 164 0.62 -20.55 -30.09
C LEU A 164 0.70 -19.43 -29.04
N TYR A 165 0.95 -19.79 -27.78
CA TYR A 165 1.09 -18.81 -26.71
C TYR A 165 2.30 -17.89 -26.92
N ILE A 166 3.45 -18.45 -27.32
CA ILE A 166 4.64 -17.66 -27.64
C ILE A 166 4.37 -16.69 -28.79
N ASP A 167 3.67 -17.11 -29.84
CA ASP A 167 3.35 -16.25 -30.98
C ASP A 167 2.38 -15.12 -30.59
N LEU A 168 1.40 -15.40 -29.72
CA LEU A 168 0.51 -14.39 -29.16
C LEU A 168 1.26 -13.38 -28.29
N LEU A 169 2.17 -13.84 -27.43
CA LEU A 169 3.01 -12.97 -26.60
C LEU A 169 3.90 -12.06 -27.46
N LYS A 170 4.54 -12.60 -28.51
CA LYS A 170 5.34 -11.80 -29.45
C LYS A 170 4.52 -10.67 -30.07
N ARG A 171 3.29 -10.96 -30.52
CA ARG A 171 2.39 -9.95 -31.11
C ARG A 171 2.04 -8.85 -30.11
N GLU A 172 1.73 -9.20 -28.87
CA GLU A 172 1.42 -8.21 -27.83
C GLU A 172 2.63 -7.34 -27.46
N LEU A 173 3.84 -7.92 -27.39
CA LEU A 173 5.07 -7.15 -27.19
C LEU A 173 5.32 -6.15 -28.32
N THR A 174 5.11 -6.56 -29.57
CA THR A 174 5.22 -5.63 -30.72
C THR A 174 4.17 -4.53 -30.64
N ALA A 175 2.92 -4.86 -30.27
CA ALA A 175 1.85 -3.88 -30.12
C ALA A 175 2.15 -2.87 -29.00
N LEU A 176 2.70 -3.33 -27.87
CA LEU A 176 3.17 -2.48 -26.78
C LEU A 176 4.28 -1.55 -27.22
N GLY A 177 5.33 -2.06 -27.88
CA GLY A 177 6.44 -1.26 -28.39
C GLY A 177 5.96 -0.15 -29.33
N ASN A 178 5.02 -0.48 -30.23
CA ASN A 178 4.41 0.50 -31.13
C ASN A 178 3.63 1.59 -30.39
N ARG A 179 2.85 1.23 -29.35
CA ARG A 179 2.12 2.20 -28.54
C ARG A 179 3.07 3.09 -27.76
N TYR A 180 4.11 2.51 -27.17
CA TYR A 180 5.14 3.24 -26.44
C TYR A 180 5.87 4.25 -27.34
N ASN A 181 6.31 3.81 -28.53
CA ASN A 181 6.97 4.68 -29.49
C ASN A 181 6.07 5.83 -29.97
N ARG A 182 4.75 5.61 -30.10
CA ARG A 182 3.80 6.70 -30.40
C ARG A 182 3.72 7.72 -29.27
N LEU A 183 3.71 7.27 -28.01
CA LEU A 183 3.72 8.17 -26.86
C LEU A 183 5.03 8.97 -26.77
N LEU A 184 6.18 8.36 -27.10
CA LEU A 184 7.44 9.09 -27.18
C LEU A 184 7.40 10.20 -28.24
N LYS A 185 6.86 9.90 -29.43
CA LYS A 185 6.69 10.90 -30.51
C LYS A 185 5.72 12.02 -30.17
N GLN A 186 4.74 11.79 -29.30
CA GLN A 186 3.79 12.82 -28.84
C GLN A 186 4.38 13.75 -27.78
N LYS A 187 5.48 13.36 -27.13
CA LYS A 187 6.17 14.14 -26.09
C LYS A 187 7.35 14.96 -26.63
N GLN A 188 7.75 14.74 -27.88
CA GLN A 188 8.75 15.53 -28.61
C GLN A 188 8.04 16.62 -29.40
#